data_AF-A0A381KN11-F1
#
_entry.id   AF-A0A381KN11-F1
#
_cell.length_a   1.000
_cell.length_b   1.000
_cell.length_c   1.000
_cell.angle_alpha   90.00
_cell.angle_beta   90.00
_cell.angle_gamma   90.00
#
_symmetry.space_group_name_H-M   'P 1'
#
loop_
_entity.id
_entity.type
_entity.pdbx_description
1 polymer ?
#
loop_
_entity_poly.entity_id
_entity_poly.type
_entity_poly.pdbx_seq_one_letter_code
_entity_poly.pdbx_strand_id
1 'polypeptide(L)'
;MRFILDWRYTTKEDLDLEKYFIEEDTNSNHPSENIGIQIVSSGPDISELDEIKYGYLKMIQKARKYIYIQSPYLILDSTFIDTLKIACLSGVDVRVMIPSKPDHPFVYWASYSYAGELLKFGAKIYTYGQMHFYMLRQ
;
A
#
# COMPACT_ATOMS: atom_id res chain seq x y z
N MET A 1 -1.60 2.22 18.51
CA MET A 1 -3.00 2.51 18.92
C MET A 1 -3.87 1.27 19.04
N ARG A 2 -4.11 0.48 17.96
CA ARG A 2 -4.98 -0.71 17.99
C ARG A 2 -4.62 -1.71 19.10
N PHE A 3 -3.33 -2.04 19.23
CA PHE A 3 -2.82 -2.90 20.31
C PHE A 3 -3.24 -2.45 21.71
N ILE A 4 -3.28 -1.14 22.00
CA ILE A 4 -3.66 -0.61 23.32
C ILE A 4 -5.16 -0.82 23.57
N LEU A 5 -5.98 -0.64 22.53
CA LEU A 5 -7.42 -0.89 22.59
C LEU A 5 -7.69 -2.38 22.85
N ASP A 6 -7.00 -3.25 22.10
CA ASP A 6 -7.13 -4.70 22.27
C ASP A 6 -6.63 -5.15 23.66
N TRP A 7 -5.50 -4.61 24.14
CA TRP A 7 -4.96 -4.88 25.47
C TRP A 7 -5.95 -4.51 26.58
N ARG A 8 -6.49 -3.28 26.54
CA ARG A 8 -7.49 -2.81 27.50
C ARG A 8 -8.75 -3.68 27.46
N TYR A 9 -9.19 -4.06 26.26
CA TYR A 9 -10.36 -4.92 26.09
C TYR A 9 -10.16 -6.31 26.72
N THR A 10 -9.00 -6.92 26.50
CA THR A 10 -8.68 -8.29 26.96
C THR A 10 -8.31 -8.35 28.45
N THR A 11 -7.42 -7.48 28.91
CA THR A 11 -6.85 -7.52 30.27
C THR A 11 -7.66 -6.72 31.29
N LYS A 12 -8.47 -5.76 30.82
CA LYS A 12 -9.11 -4.72 31.64
C LYS A 12 -8.12 -3.78 32.34
N GLU A 13 -6.85 -3.78 31.92
CA GLU A 13 -5.81 -2.90 32.44
C GLU A 13 -5.56 -1.72 31.50
N ASP A 14 -5.36 -0.54 32.07
CA ASP A 14 -4.92 0.64 31.33
C ASP A 14 -3.39 0.71 31.29
N LEU A 15 -2.81 0.66 30.08
CA LEU A 15 -1.40 0.91 29.87
C LEU A 15 -1.08 2.40 30.05
N ASP A 16 -0.03 2.67 30.83
CA ASP A 16 0.59 3.99 30.93
C ASP A 16 1.34 4.30 29.63
N LEU A 17 0.80 5.22 28.83
CA LEU A 17 1.30 5.54 27.49
C LEU A 17 2.54 6.42 27.52
N GLU A 18 2.73 7.23 28.57
CA GLU A 18 3.89 8.12 28.70
C GLU A 18 5.19 7.31 28.81
N LYS A 19 5.11 6.10 29.36
CA LYS A 19 6.23 5.16 29.42
C LYS A 19 6.67 4.63 28.05
N TYR A 20 5.76 4.55 27.08
CA TYR A 20 6.01 3.91 25.78
C TYR A 20 6.15 4.89 24.61
N PHE A 21 5.56 6.08 24.74
CA PHE A 21 5.71 7.16 23.76
C PHE A 21 6.65 8.20 24.35
N ILE A 22 7.90 8.16 23.90
CA ILE A 22 8.87 9.22 24.21
C ILE A 22 8.39 10.49 23.52
N GLU A 23 8.21 11.59 24.26
CA GLU A 23 8.05 12.90 23.64
C GLU A 23 9.30 13.21 22.82
N GLU A 24 9.15 13.35 21.51
CA GLU A 24 10.25 13.80 20.66
C GLU A 24 10.68 15.20 21.12
N ASP A 25 12.00 15.39 21.22
CA ASP A 25 12.61 16.67 21.57
C ASP A 25 12.21 17.70 20.51
N THR A 26 11.25 18.56 20.87
CA THR A 26 10.68 19.60 19.98
C THR A 26 11.72 20.62 19.49
N ASN A 27 12.98 20.51 19.95
CA ASN A 27 14.13 21.32 19.54
C ASN A 27 14.86 20.80 18.29
N SER A 28 14.37 19.77 17.60
CA SER A 28 14.93 19.42 16.29
C SER A 28 14.58 20.51 15.27
N ASN A 29 15.55 21.39 14.97
CA ASN A 29 15.53 22.41 13.89
C ASN A 29 15.41 21.82 12.47
N HIS A 30 14.78 20.66 12.30
CA HIS A 30 14.37 20.21 10.99
C HIS A 30 13.13 21.00 10.58
N PRO A 31 13.11 21.65 9.40
CA PRO A 31 11.88 22.16 8.82
C PRO A 31 11.05 20.93 8.45
N SER A 32 10.35 20.36 9.43
CA SER A 32 9.32 19.38 9.17
C SER A 32 8.21 20.13 8.46
N GLU A 33 8.17 19.99 7.14
CA GLU A 33 6.95 20.30 6.40
C GLU A 33 5.79 19.66 7.16
N ASN A 34 4.73 20.42 7.41
CA ASN A 34 3.55 19.95 8.12
C ASN A 34 2.82 18.89 7.27
N ILE A 35 3.35 17.68 7.26
CA ILE A 35 2.85 16.54 6.51
C ILE A 35 1.85 15.83 7.41
N GLY A 36 0.57 15.92 7.05
CA GLY A 36 -0.48 15.18 7.73
C GLY A 36 -0.30 13.67 7.52
N ILE A 37 -0.33 12.92 8.63
CA ILE A 37 -0.40 11.45 8.62
C ILE A 37 -1.83 11.04 8.91
N GLN A 38 -2.37 10.14 8.10
CA GLN A 38 -3.67 9.51 8.36
C GLN A 38 -3.47 8.07 8.78
N ILE A 39 -4.02 7.68 9.94
CA ILE A 39 -4.00 6.31 10.45
C ILE A 39 -5.40 5.72 10.27
N VAL A 40 -5.48 4.60 9.57
CA VAL A 40 -6.73 3.83 9.35
C VAL A 40 -6.53 2.43 9.92
N SER A 41 -7.46 1.96 10.76
CA SER A 41 -7.36 0.65 11.43
C SER A 41 -8.37 -0.34 10.84
N SER A 42 -7.92 -1.52 10.40
CA SER A 42 -8.80 -2.63 10.00
C SER A 42 -9.19 -3.50 11.18
N GLY A 43 -10.44 -4.00 11.22
CA GLY A 43 -10.88 -4.98 12.21
C GLY A 43 -12.21 -5.66 11.84
N PRO A 44 -12.55 -6.79 12.48
CA PRO A 44 -13.74 -7.59 12.14
C PRO A 44 -15.07 -6.88 12.44
N ASP A 45 -15.04 -5.90 13.34
CA ASP A 45 -16.23 -5.14 13.76
C ASP A 45 -16.63 -4.03 12.78
N ILE A 46 -15.80 -3.79 11.75
CA ILE A 46 -16.00 -2.76 10.73
C ILE A 46 -16.55 -3.46 9.48
N SER A 47 -17.85 -3.79 9.50
CA SER A 47 -18.48 -4.66 8.50
C SER A 47 -19.13 -3.91 7.33
N GLU A 48 -19.37 -2.60 7.44
CA GLU A 48 -20.20 -1.88 6.46
C GLU A 48 -19.40 -1.09 5.41
N LEU A 49 -18.13 -0.75 5.67
CA LEU A 49 -17.32 0.09 4.80
C LEU A 49 -15.88 -0.42 4.68
N ASP A 50 -15.45 -0.76 3.46
CA ASP A 50 -14.05 -1.06 3.14
C ASP A 50 -13.19 0.23 3.12
N GLU A 51 -13.00 0.87 4.29
CA GLU A 51 -12.34 2.18 4.40
C GLU A 51 -10.94 2.20 3.77
N ILE A 52 -10.16 1.14 3.97
CA ILE A 52 -8.82 0.99 3.41
C ILE A 52 -8.87 0.97 1.88
N LYS A 53 -9.79 0.17 1.31
CA LYS A 53 -9.98 0.07 -0.13
C LYS A 53 -10.37 1.43 -0.72
N TYR A 54 -11.37 2.09 -0.15
CA TYR A 54 -11.82 3.40 -0.63
C TYR A 54 -10.75 4.48 -0.47
N GLY A 55 -9.94 4.41 0.58
CA GLY A 55 -8.77 5.25 0.76
C GLY A 55 -7.79 5.13 -0.41
N TYR A 56 -7.38 3.89 -0.75
CA TYR A 56 -6.49 3.66 -1.89
C TYR A 56 -7.11 4.08 -3.22
N LEU A 57 -8.39 3.75 -3.48
CA LEU A 57 -9.07 4.17 -4.71
C LEU A 57 -9.09 5.69 -4.87
N LYS A 58 -9.40 6.42 -3.79
CA LYS A 58 -9.35 7.88 -3.78
C LYS A 58 -7.95 8.41 -4.08
N MET A 59 -6.89 7.81 -3.50
CA MET A 59 -5.52 8.21 -3.77
C MET A 59 -5.13 7.99 -5.24
N ILE A 60 -5.46 6.82 -5.81
CA ILE A 60 -5.18 6.48 -7.21
C ILE A 60 -5.89 7.47 -8.15
N GLN A 61 -7.18 7.73 -7.94
CA GLN A 61 -7.97 8.66 -8.78
C GLN A 61 -7.52 10.12 -8.67
N LYS A 62 -6.90 10.50 -7.54
CA LYS A 62 -6.37 11.85 -7.32
C LYS A 62 -4.94 12.04 -7.82
N ALA A 63 -4.24 10.97 -8.16
CA ALA A 63 -2.89 11.06 -8.70
C ALA A 63 -2.86 11.91 -9.99
N ARG A 64 -1.77 12.64 -10.19
CA ARG A 64 -1.57 13.53 -11.36
C ARG A 64 -0.27 13.27 -12.11
N LYS A 65 0.74 12.70 -11.45
CA LYS A 65 2.09 12.54 -12.01
C LYS A 65 2.50 11.08 -12.05
N TYR A 66 2.43 10.39 -10.91
CA TYR A 66 2.86 9.00 -10.80
C TYR A 66 2.09 8.22 -9.74
N ILE A 67 2.09 6.90 -9.87
CA ILE A 67 1.61 5.94 -8.87
C ILE A 67 2.60 4.79 -8.80
N TYR A 68 3.29 4.65 -7.68
CA TYR A 68 4.27 3.57 -7.47
C TYR A 68 3.74 2.59 -6.44
N ILE A 69 3.65 1.33 -6.84
CA ILE A 69 3.14 0.23 -6.01
C ILE A 69 4.25 -0.79 -5.86
N GLN A 70 4.50 -1.24 -4.64
CA GLN A 70 5.35 -2.38 -4.34
C GLN A 70 4.55 -3.35 -3.48
N SER A 71 4.42 -4.59 -3.96
CA SER A 71 3.71 -5.63 -3.21
C SER A 71 4.38 -6.98 -3.43
N PRO A 72 4.62 -7.79 -2.38
CA PRO A 72 5.04 -9.17 -2.54
C PRO A 72 3.96 -10.03 -3.19
N TYR A 73 2.69 -9.67 -2.98
CA TYR A 73 1.52 -10.35 -3.53
C TYR A 73 0.59 -9.32 -4.16
N LEU A 74 0.75 -9.10 -5.46
CA LEU A 74 -0.09 -8.17 -6.20
C LEU A 74 -1.41 -8.86 -6.55
N ILE A 75 -2.33 -8.91 -5.60
CA ILE A 75 -3.68 -9.44 -5.82
C ILE A 75 -4.64 -8.27 -5.84
N LEU A 76 -5.16 -7.97 -7.04
CA LEU A 76 -6.05 -6.84 -7.26
C LEU A 76 -7.46 -7.34 -7.57
N ASP A 77 -8.45 -6.65 -7.03
CA ASP A 77 -9.82 -6.81 -7.50
C ASP A 77 -10.05 -6.01 -8.80
N SER A 78 -11.19 -6.25 -9.44
CA SER A 78 -11.55 -5.58 -10.70
C SER A 78 -11.57 -4.06 -10.57
N THR A 79 -11.99 -3.53 -9.42
CA THR A 79 -12.08 -2.08 -9.19
C THR A 79 -10.70 -1.43 -9.19
N PHE A 80 -9.72 -2.05 -8.51
CA PHE A 80 -8.34 -1.56 -8.52
C PHE A 80 -7.71 -1.62 -9.90
N ILE A 81 -7.90 -2.74 -10.61
CA ILE A 81 -7.35 -2.89 -11.96
C ILE A 81 -7.88 -1.83 -12.90
N ASP A 82 -9.20 -1.64 -12.95
CA ASP A 82 -9.79 -0.68 -13.87
C ASP A 82 -9.40 0.76 -13.50
N THR A 83 -9.31 1.06 -12.21
CA THR A 83 -8.84 2.39 -11.76
C THR A 83 -7.38 2.64 -12.15
N LEU A 84 -6.50 1.63 -12.04
CA LEU A 84 -5.10 1.75 -12.46
C LEU A 84 -4.96 1.84 -13.98
N LYS A 85 -5.76 1.10 -14.76
CA LYS A 85 -5.81 1.26 -16.22
C LYS A 85 -6.20 2.67 -16.62
N ILE A 86 -7.25 3.23 -16.00
CA ILE A 86 -7.69 4.61 -16.24
C ILE A 86 -6.55 5.59 -15.91
N ALA A 87 -5.81 5.39 -14.81
CA ALA A 87 -4.68 6.23 -14.47
C ALA A 87 -3.58 6.18 -15.55
N CYS A 88 -3.23 4.99 -16.05
CA CYS A 88 -2.26 4.83 -17.14
C CYS A 88 -2.72 5.57 -18.41
N LEU A 89 -3.99 5.37 -18.80
CA LEU A 89 -4.58 6.01 -19.97
C LEU A 89 -4.70 7.54 -19.83
N SER A 90 -4.76 8.03 -18.59
CA SER A 90 -4.75 9.47 -18.28
C SER A 90 -3.33 10.08 -18.28
N GLY A 91 -2.31 9.31 -18.66
CA GLY A 91 -0.92 9.77 -18.74
C GLY A 91 -0.17 9.78 -17.41
N VAL A 92 -0.72 9.17 -16.35
CA VAL A 92 -0.03 9.02 -15.06
C VAL A 92 1.03 7.92 -15.17
N ASP A 93 2.25 8.16 -14.68
CA ASP A 93 3.33 7.16 -14.66
C ASP A 93 3.05 6.10 -13.59
N VAL A 94 2.40 5.01 -13.99
CA VAL A 94 2.12 3.88 -13.10
C VAL A 94 3.27 2.87 -13.14
N ARG A 95 3.84 2.58 -11.98
CA ARG A 95 4.91 1.59 -11.82
C ARG A 95 4.55 0.59 -10.75
N VAL A 96 4.72 -0.69 -11.06
CA VAL A 96 4.42 -1.77 -10.12
C VAL A 96 5.66 -2.65 -9.96
N MET A 97 6.06 -2.90 -8.72
CA MET A 97 7.19 -3.74 -8.36
C MET A 97 6.71 -5.00 -7.63
N ILE A 98 7.05 -6.17 -8.17
CA ILE A 98 6.70 -7.49 -7.64
C ILE A 98 7.94 -8.39 -7.45
N PRO A 99 7.93 -9.44 -6.62
CA PRO A 99 9.07 -10.33 -6.46
C PRO A 99 9.38 -11.10 -7.75
N SER A 100 10.66 -11.36 -8.01
CA SER A 100 11.10 -12.21 -9.13
C SER A 100 11.11 -13.70 -8.81
N LYS A 101 10.93 -14.08 -7.54
CA LYS A 101 10.96 -15.47 -7.08
C LYS A 101 9.64 -15.81 -6.37
N PRO A 102 9.02 -16.96 -6.67
CA PRO A 102 7.87 -17.44 -5.94
C PRO A 102 8.28 -17.94 -4.56
N ASP A 103 7.60 -17.45 -3.53
CA ASP A 103 7.51 -18.02 -2.19
C ASP A 103 6.23 -18.86 -2.05
N HIS A 104 5.18 -18.48 -2.78
CA HIS A 104 3.94 -19.25 -2.94
C HIS A 104 3.56 -19.36 -4.44
N PRO A 105 3.66 -20.54 -5.08
CA PRO A 105 3.57 -20.67 -6.55
C PRO A 105 2.29 -20.09 -7.17
N PHE A 106 1.13 -20.31 -6.56
CA PHE A 106 -0.15 -19.80 -7.09
C PHE A 106 -0.26 -18.26 -7.04
N VAL A 107 0.18 -17.65 -5.93
CA VAL A 107 0.09 -16.20 -5.72
C VAL A 107 1.05 -15.45 -6.65
N TYR A 108 2.19 -16.06 -6.94
CA TYR A 108 3.15 -15.56 -7.92
C TYR A 108 2.52 -15.45 -9.32
N TRP A 109 1.87 -16.51 -9.81
CA TRP A 109 1.21 -16.49 -11.12
C TRP A 109 0.05 -15.49 -11.17
N ALA A 110 -0.74 -15.39 -10.11
CA ALA A 110 -1.80 -14.38 -10.02
C ALA A 110 -1.21 -12.95 -10.11
N SER A 111 -0.14 -12.68 -9.35
CA SER A 111 0.55 -11.38 -9.39
C SER A 111 1.08 -11.05 -10.78
N TYR A 112 1.69 -12.02 -11.47
CA TYR A 112 2.15 -11.86 -12.85
C TYR A 112 1.01 -11.65 -13.84
N SER A 113 -0.13 -12.32 -13.65
CA SER A 113 -1.33 -12.14 -14.49
C SER A 113 -1.84 -10.70 -14.40
N TYR A 114 -2.02 -10.18 -13.18
CA TYR A 114 -2.48 -8.81 -12.95
C TYR A 114 -1.46 -7.77 -13.44
N ALA A 115 -0.17 -8.01 -13.21
CA ALA A 115 0.89 -7.14 -13.72
C ALA A 115 0.93 -7.13 -15.26
N GLY A 116 0.77 -8.29 -15.89
CA GLY A 116 0.69 -8.42 -17.35
C GLY A 116 -0.53 -7.72 -17.94
N GLU A 117 -1.65 -7.69 -17.22
CA GLU A 117 -2.81 -6.91 -17.62
C GLU A 117 -2.51 -5.40 -17.61
N LEU A 118 -1.92 -4.87 -16.54
CA LEU A 118 -1.56 -3.46 -16.45
C LEU A 118 -0.47 -3.04 -17.46
N LEU A 119 0.47 -3.93 -17.76
CA LEU A 119 1.53 -3.70 -18.74
C LEU A 119 0.95 -3.32 -20.11
N LYS A 120 -0.15 -3.97 -20.53
CA LYS A 120 -0.85 -3.68 -21.80
C LYS A 120 -1.43 -2.26 -21.88
N PHE A 121 -1.65 -1.61 -20.75
CA PHE A 121 -2.20 -0.26 -20.66
C PHE A 121 -1.14 0.82 -20.40
N GLY A 122 0.15 0.45 -20.42
CA GLY A 122 1.26 1.39 -20.28
C GLY A 122 1.88 1.47 -18.89
N ALA A 123 1.45 0.62 -17.94
CA ALA A 123 2.13 0.50 -16.66
C ALA A 123 3.54 -0.10 -16.86
N LYS A 124 4.51 0.35 -16.08
CA LYS A 124 5.86 -0.22 -16.07
C LYS A 124 5.97 -1.23 -14.94
N ILE A 125 6.22 -2.48 -15.28
CA ILE A 125 6.35 -3.56 -14.29
C ILE A 125 7.83 -3.83 -14.03
N TYR A 126 8.19 -3.88 -12.75
CA TYR A 126 9.52 -4.21 -12.28
C TYR A 126 9.46 -5.47 -11.42
N THR A 127 10.49 -6.31 -11.52
CA THR A 127 10.69 -7.45 -10.65
C THR A 127 11.95 -7.24 -9.82
N TYR A 128 11.91 -7.62 -8.53
CA TYR A 128 13.09 -7.57 -7.66
C TYR A 128 13.51 -8.98 -7.24
N GLY A 129 14.81 -9.28 -7.41
CA GLY A 129 15.44 -10.50 -6.92
C GLY A 129 16.43 -10.19 -5.78
N GLN A 130 17.10 -11.23 -5.27
CA GLN A 130 18.03 -11.09 -4.12
C GLN A 130 19.19 -10.10 -4.33
N MET A 131 19.50 -9.69 -5.57
CA MET A 131 20.62 -8.77 -5.86
C MET A 131 20.34 -7.70 -6.93
N HIS A 132 19.22 -7.75 -7.68
CA HIS A 132 18.99 -6.83 -8.82
C HIS A 132 17.50 -6.58 -9.11
N PHE A 133 17.21 -5.46 -9.77
CA PHE A 133 15.89 -5.07 -10.31
C PHE A 133 15.84 -5.24 -11.83
N TYR A 134 14.75 -5.80 -12.36
CA TYR A 134 14.52 -5.94 -13.81
C TYR A 134 13.21 -5.25 -14.19
N MET A 135 13.18 -4.60 -15.36
CA MET A 135 11.94 -4.08 -15.94
C MET A 135 11.40 -5.12 -16.94
N LEU A 136 10.14 -5.52 -16.79
CA LEU A 136 9.46 -6.34 -17.80
C LEU A 136 9.23 -5.48 -19.04
N ARG A 137 9.57 -6.03 -20.21
CA ARG A 137 9.33 -5.39 -21.52
C ARG A 137 8.10 -6.02 -22.18
N GLN A 138 7.40 -5.20 -22.98
CA GLN A 138 6.28 -5.62 -23.82
C GLN A 138 6.72 -6.63 -24.88
#